data_AF-A0A0F9FMD9-F1
#
_entry.id   AF-A0A0F9FMD9-F1
#
_cell.length_a   1.000
_cell.length_b   1.000
_cell.length_c   1.000
_cell.angle_alpha   90.00
_cell.angle_beta   90.00
_cell.angle_gamma   90.00
#
_symmetry.space_group_name_H-M   'P 1'
#
loop_
_entity.id
_entity.type
_entity.pdbx_description
1 polymer ?
#
loop_
_entity_poly.entity_id
_entity_poly.type
_entity_poly.pdbx_seq_one_letter_code
_entity_poly.pdbx_strand_id
1 'polypeptide(L)'
;MESGELVILERMARNFPVKRITMGRVEGDYGVVYLAWGRDATGVYHGIWGHMGVARTMESTKGAKLKKFKEIMLRDAEGFIDELRKVRMIKEGMFHAGHA
;
A
#
# COMPACT_ATOMS: atom_id res chain seq x y z
N MET A 1 -10.37 -10.16 -14.19
CA MET A 1 -11.00 -8.89 -13.79
C MET A 1 -9.99 -8.13 -12.96
N GLU A 2 -9.57 -6.95 -13.41
CA GLU A 2 -8.85 -6.02 -12.52
C GLU A 2 -9.78 -5.70 -11.35
N SER A 3 -9.35 -5.97 -10.11
CA SER A 3 -10.13 -5.59 -8.93
C SER A 3 -10.30 -4.07 -8.95
N GLY A 4 -11.44 -3.54 -8.49
CA GLY A 4 -11.67 -2.09 -8.45
C GLY A 4 -10.55 -1.33 -7.71
N GLU A 5 -9.83 -2.01 -6.83
CA GLU A 5 -8.65 -1.50 -6.11
C GLU A 5 -7.48 -1.16 -7.03
N LEU A 6 -7.20 -2.00 -8.04
CA LEU A 6 -6.15 -1.73 -9.04
C LEU A 6 -6.45 -0.46 -9.82
N VAL A 7 -7.71 -0.26 -10.22
CA VAL A 7 -8.16 0.91 -10.97
C VAL A 7 -8.03 2.19 -10.14
N ILE A 8 -8.39 2.13 -8.85
CA ILE A 8 -8.24 3.26 -7.93
C ILE A 8 -6.75 3.59 -7.76
N LEU A 9 -5.93 2.57 -7.55
CA LEU A 9 -4.49 2.73 -7.33
C LEU A 9 -3.79 3.31 -8.56
N GLU A 10 -4.18 2.85 -9.76
CA GLU A 10 -3.74 3.43 -11.02
C GLU A 10 -4.13 4.91 -11.13
N ARG A 11 -5.39 5.25 -10.86
CA ARG A 11 -5.87 6.64 -10.91
C ARG A 11 -5.11 7.55 -9.95
N MET A 12 -4.80 7.05 -8.75
CA MET A 12 -4.00 7.80 -7.78
C MET A 12 -2.55 7.94 -8.23
N ALA A 13 -1.93 6.87 -8.72
CA ALA A 13 -0.55 6.87 -9.18
C ALA A 13 -0.33 7.83 -10.36
N ARG A 14 -1.34 8.03 -11.22
CA ARG A 14 -1.29 9.00 -12.35
C ARG A 14 -1.04 10.45 -11.91
N ASN A 15 -1.28 10.78 -10.64
CA ASN A 15 -1.01 12.13 -10.11
C ASN A 15 0.44 12.32 -9.66
N PHE A 16 1.27 11.27 -9.73
CA PHE A 16 2.68 11.38 -9.35
C PHE A 16 3.48 12.20 -10.36
N PRO A 17 4.49 12.97 -9.90
CA PRO A 17 5.36 13.77 -10.78
C PRO A 17 6.42 12.88 -11.46
N VAL A 18 5.99 11.75 -12.05
CA VAL A 18 6.87 10.75 -12.65
C VAL A 18 6.49 10.53 -14.12
N LYS A 19 7.48 10.32 -14.98
CA LYS A 19 7.24 10.06 -16.41
C LYS A 19 6.72 8.65 -16.69
N ARG A 20 7.07 7.68 -15.85
CA ARG A 20 6.72 6.27 -16.00
C ARG A 20 6.36 5.67 -14.64
N ILE A 21 5.20 5.04 -14.60
CA ILE A 21 4.71 4.30 -13.44
C ILE A 21 4.87 2.82 -13.75
N THR A 22 5.47 2.09 -12.81
CA THR A 22 5.49 0.63 -12.80
C THR A 22 4.50 0.14 -11.77
N MET A 23 3.74 -0.89 -12.11
CA MET A 23 2.81 -1.54 -11.19
C MET A 23 3.31 -2.93 -10.82
N GLY A 24 2.89 -3.42 -9.67
CA GLY A 24 3.15 -4.76 -9.20
C GLY A 24 2.12 -5.18 -8.16
N ARG A 25 2.16 -6.45 -7.80
CA ARG A 25 1.39 -6.99 -6.68
C ARG A 25 2.24 -7.97 -5.88
N VAL A 26 1.95 -8.08 -4.60
CA VAL A 26 2.54 -9.07 -3.71
C VAL A 26 1.40 -9.81 -3.03
N GLU A 27 1.44 -11.14 -3.07
CA GLU A 27 0.48 -12.02 -2.41
C GLU A 27 1.14 -12.60 -1.17
N GLY A 28 0.41 -12.64 -0.05
CA GLY A 28 0.88 -13.23 1.21
C GLY A 28 -0.27 -13.50 2.17
N ASP A 29 0.06 -13.78 3.44
CA ASP A 29 -0.92 -14.10 4.50
C ASP A 29 -1.90 -12.95 4.79
N TYR A 30 -1.53 -11.75 4.37
CA TYR A 30 -2.32 -10.55 4.49
C TYR A 30 -3.32 -10.35 3.35
N GLY A 31 -3.27 -11.20 2.31
CA GLY A 31 -4.00 -11.04 1.07
C GLY A 31 -3.11 -10.43 -0.03
N VAL A 32 -3.73 -9.76 -0.99
CA VAL A 32 -3.01 -9.10 -2.09
C VAL A 32 -2.75 -7.64 -1.73
N VAL A 33 -1.49 -7.21 -1.85
CA VAL A 33 -1.07 -5.81 -1.79
C VAL A 33 -0.69 -5.37 -3.19
N TYR A 34 -1.40 -4.37 -3.71
CA TYR A 34 -1.09 -3.74 -4.98
C TYR A 34 -0.09 -2.61 -4.77
N LEU A 35 0.86 -2.46 -5.69
CA LEU A 35 1.93 -1.48 -5.63
C LEU A 35 2.00 -0.73 -6.95
N ALA A 36 2.22 0.58 -6.89
CA ALA A 36 2.65 1.37 -8.04
C ALA A 36 3.78 2.31 -7.62
N TRP A 37 4.79 2.47 -8.47
CA TRP A 37 5.92 3.34 -8.19
C TRP A 37 6.53 3.92 -9.46
N GLY A 38 7.18 5.07 -9.32
CA GLY A 38 7.93 5.72 -10.41
C GLY A 38 9.06 6.55 -9.84
N ARG A 39 10.03 6.90 -10.70
CA ARG A 39 11.13 7.80 -10.33
C ARG A 39 10.95 9.13 -11.04
N ASP A 40 11.04 10.23 -10.30
CA ASP A 40 10.99 11.56 -10.87
C ASP A 40 12.34 11.99 -11.48
N ALA A 41 12.39 13.19 -12.06
CA ALA A 41 13.59 13.75 -12.67
C ALA A 41 14.70 14.10 -11.65
N THR A 42 14.35 14.27 -10.37
CA THR A 42 15.30 14.58 -9.29
C THR A 42 15.96 13.32 -8.71
N GLY A 43 15.39 12.16 -9.03
CA GLY A 43 15.86 10.86 -8.61
C GLY A 43 15.18 10.33 -7.34
N VAL A 44 14.07 10.95 -6.92
CA VAL A 44 13.18 10.48 -5.84
C VAL A 44 12.19 9.47 -6.39
N TYR A 45 11.92 8.41 -5.61
CA TYR A 45 10.85 7.48 -5.91
C TYR A 45 9.54 7.94 -5.26
N HIS A 46 8.47 7.93 -6.06
CA HIS A 46 7.10 8.11 -5.63
C HIS A 46 6.40 6.76 -5.70
N GLY A 47 5.73 6.36 -4.64
CA GLY A 47 5.10 5.06 -4.51
C GLY A 47 3.72 5.14 -3.88
N ILE A 48 2.84 4.24 -4.26
CA ILE A 48 1.57 3.99 -3.59
C ILE A 48 1.39 2.49 -3.44
N TRP A 49 0.88 2.07 -2.28
CA TRP A 49 0.39 0.72 -2.09
C TRP A 49 -1.09 0.75 -1.72
N GLY A 50 -1.80 -0.34 -1.99
CA GLY A 50 -3.23 -0.46 -1.68
C GLY A 50 -3.65 -1.88 -1.32
N HIS A 51 -4.62 -1.95 -0.41
CA HIS A 51 -5.17 -3.17 0.15
C HIS A 51 -6.55 -2.91 0.79
N MET A 52 -7.57 -3.71 0.47
CA MET A 52 -8.91 -3.70 1.07
C MET A 52 -9.52 -2.30 1.23
N GLY A 53 -9.61 -1.55 0.13
CA GLY A 53 -10.19 -0.20 0.12
C GLY A 53 -9.32 0.90 0.75
N VAL A 54 -8.09 0.60 1.15
CA VAL A 54 -7.09 1.57 1.60
C VAL A 54 -6.01 1.74 0.54
N ALA A 55 -5.52 2.97 0.40
CA ALA A 55 -4.33 3.27 -0.39
C ALA A 55 -3.47 4.34 0.32
N ARG A 56 -2.16 4.14 0.37
CA ARG A 56 -1.21 5.07 1.02
C ARG A 56 -0.02 5.37 0.11
N THR A 57 0.31 6.66 0.04
CA THR A 57 1.42 7.18 -0.75
C THR A 57 2.69 7.29 0.09
N MET A 58 3.85 7.11 -0.54
CA MET A 58 5.16 7.23 0.08
C MET A 58 6.15 7.86 -0.92
N GLU A 59 7.12 8.58 -0.37
CA GLU A 59 8.22 9.15 -1.13
C GLU A 59 9.56 8.73 -0.54
N SER A 60 10.56 8.53 -1.40
CA SER A 60 11.92 8.23 -0.96
C SER A 60 12.75 9.50 -0.78
N THR A 61 13.84 9.40 -0.04
CA THR A 61 14.93 10.38 -0.20
C THR A 61 15.60 10.23 -1.57
N LYS A 62 16.25 11.31 -2.04
CA LYS A 62 17.02 11.29 -3.30
C LYS A 62 18.12 10.23 -3.24
N GLY A 63 18.22 9.42 -4.30
CA GLY A 63 19.27 8.40 -4.42
C GLY A 63 18.98 7.09 -3.69
N ALA A 64 17.80 6.92 -3.11
CA ALA A 64 17.37 5.65 -2.55
C ALA A 64 17.44 4.52 -3.60
N LYS A 65 17.79 3.31 -3.17
CA LYS A 65 17.77 2.12 -4.03
C LYS A 65 16.33 1.63 -4.19
N LEU A 66 15.92 1.31 -5.42
CA LEU A 66 14.56 0.83 -5.71
C LEU A 66 14.16 -0.39 -4.84
N LYS A 67 15.08 -1.36 -4.70
CA LYS A 67 14.85 -2.54 -3.86
C LYS A 67 14.46 -2.15 -2.43
N LYS A 68 15.21 -1.21 -1.84
CA LYS A 68 14.95 -0.73 -0.47
C LYS A 68 13.64 0.04 -0.37
N PHE A 69 13.32 0.85 -1.37
CA PHE A 69 12.04 1.58 -1.42
C PHE A 69 10.85 0.62 -1.45
N LYS A 70 10.91 -0.42 -2.30
CA LYS A 70 9.87 -1.46 -2.36
C LYS A 70 9.74 -2.25 -1.05
N GLU A 71 10.86 -2.61 -0.42
CA GLU A 71 10.86 -3.26 0.90
C GLU A 71 10.19 -2.40 1.97
N ILE A 72 10.45 -1.09 1.97
CA ILE A 72 9.83 -0.16 2.92
C ILE A 72 8.32 -0.02 2.67
N MET A 73 7.90 0.11 1.40
CA MET A 73 6.48 0.15 1.05
C MET A 73 5.74 -1.11 1.52
N LEU A 74 6.33 -2.29 1.32
CA LEU A 74 5.72 -3.53 1.77
C LEU A 74 5.62 -3.62 3.29
N ARG A 75 6.67 -3.22 4.02
CA ARG A 75 6.63 -3.19 5.49
C ARG A 75 5.61 -2.19 6.04
N ASP A 76 5.46 -1.03 5.41
CA ASP A 76 4.43 -0.06 5.79
C ASP A 76 3.02 -0.61 5.52
N ALA A 77 2.82 -1.31 4.40
CA ALA A 77 1.57 -2.01 4.11
C ALA A 77 1.27 -3.10 5.14
N GLU A 78 2.22 -4.00 5.40
CA GLU A 78 2.09 -5.09 6.38
C GLU A 78 1.78 -4.56 7.78
N GLY A 79 2.55 -3.58 8.25
CA GLY A 79 2.33 -2.95 9.56
C GLY A 79 0.95 -2.33 9.70
N PHE A 80 0.49 -1.62 8.66
CA PHE A 80 -0.84 -1.02 8.66
C PHE A 80 -1.96 -2.08 8.62
N ILE A 81 -1.80 -3.15 7.84
CA ILE A 81 -2.79 -4.23 7.76
C ILE A 81 -2.87 -4.96 9.11
N ASP A 82 -1.74 -5.20 9.77
CA ASP A 82 -1.68 -5.77 11.12
C ASP A 82 -2.44 -4.90 12.13
N GLU A 83 -2.26 -3.58 12.07
CA GLU A 83 -2.99 -2.63 12.92
C GLU A 83 -4.50 -2.68 12.67
N LEU A 84 -4.93 -2.70 11.41
CA LEU A 84 -6.34 -2.83 11.05
C LEU A 84 -6.94 -4.13 11.58
N ARG A 85 -6.23 -5.26 11.44
CA ARG A 85 -6.67 -6.56 11.97
C ARG A 85 -6.82 -6.52 13.48
N LYS A 86 -5.87 -5.95 14.21
CA LYS A 86 -5.95 -5.78 15.68
C LYS A 86 -7.17 -4.95 16.09
N VAL A 87 -7.41 -3.81 15.44
CA VAL A 87 -8.58 -2.96 15.73
C VAL A 87 -9.88 -3.70 15.48
N ARG A 88 -9.95 -4.49 14.40
CA ARG A 88 -11.14 -5.28 14.07
C ARG A 88 -11.40 -6.37 15.10
N MET A 89 -10.38 -7.10 15.53
CA MET A 89 -10.49 -8.10 16.60
C MET A 89 -10.95 -7.51 17.93
N ILE A 90 -10.47 -6.30 18.29
CA ILE A 90 -10.94 -5.60 19.49
C ILE A 90 -12.43 -5.25 19.39
N LYS A 91 -12.87 -4.71 18.25
CA LYS A 91 -14.29 -4.39 18.03
C LYS A 91 -15.15 -5.65 18.13
N GLU A 92 -14.79 -6.71 17.43
CA GLU A 92 -15.54 -7.98 17.44
C GLU A 92 -15.56 -8.61 18.85
N GLY A 93 -14.44 -8.56 19.58
CA GLY A 93 -14.37 -9.01 20.98
C GLY A 93 -15.24 -8.19 21.95
N MET A 94 -15.37 -6.88 21.74
CA MET A 94 -16.28 -6.02 22.52
C MET A 94 -17.76 -6.35 22.24
N PHE A 95 -18.12 -6.68 20.99
CA PHE A 95 -19.49 -7.07 20.66
C PHE A 95 -19.89 -8.41 21.29
N HIS A 96 -18.96 -9.37 21.39
CA HIS A 96 -19.24 -10.66 22.03
C HIS A 96 -19.31 -10.60 23.57
N ALA A 97 -18.65 -9.62 24.20
CA ALA A 97 -18.69 -9.45 25.66
C ALA A 97 -19.93 -8.67 26.18
N GLY A 98 -20.73 -8.06 25.28
CA GLY A 98 -21.93 -7.28 25.62
C GLY A 98 -23.27 -8.04 25.54
N HIS A 99 -23.24 -9.34 25.21
CA HIS A 99 -24.41 -10.21 25.07
C HIS A 99 -24.31 -11.42 26.03
N ALA A 100 -24.05 -11.18 27.31
CA ALA A 100 -24.09 -12.19 28.37
C ALA A 100 -25.10 -11.80 29.44
#